data_AF-A0A5C1APM0-F1
#
_entry.id   AF-A0A5C1APM0-F1
#
_cell.length_a   1.000
_cell.length_b   1.000
_cell.length_c   1.000
_cell.angle_alpha   90.00
_cell.angle_beta   90.00
_cell.angle_gamma   90.00
#
_symmetry.space_group_name_H-M   'P 1'
#
loop_
_entity.id
_entity.type
_entity.pdbx_description
1 polymer ?
#
loop_
_entity_poly.entity_id
_entity_poly.type
_entity_poly.pdbx_seq_one_letter_code
_entity_poly.pdbx_strand_id
1 'polypeptide(L)'
;MKQICPECLKSVEVPDSAAGTDVPCPVCGAKIPVPGRYSPAVAVPPPAANDAPPPPPGLIPPASASPLPGPAVTPYPAITGDGKDVGVTLTPAVVEWIVPVGLTLIFVLTFFTWVGAYPGGHRLFAQNAWDTLFREISPNMVPVTMKDEETKLRALAGRDWPVMLPYLVLLIVSVLLAWGEKFVHEIDPVTVPGPLAWLSKVWPQRFLILAVLCGVLLGFFVLEMTRGFGLETAVRQYAVQKYETDAAAADTQLEKVAVQVKTGGEQGRFAVQTTTWYALAFLAHVVVVLAILIRMWLANRPGKAYPRLALRY
;
A
#
# COMPACT_ATOMS: atom_id res chain seq x y z
N MET A 1 -15.66 -37.75 -3.02
CA MET A 1 -15.36 -36.95 -1.80
C MET A 1 -14.15 -37.51 -1.03
N LYS A 2 -13.33 -36.67 -0.37
CA LYS A 2 -12.21 -37.13 0.50
C LYS A 2 -12.65 -37.19 1.96
N GLN A 3 -12.41 -38.30 2.64
CA GLN A 3 -12.69 -38.49 4.07
C GLN A 3 -11.49 -39.13 4.77
N ILE A 4 -11.40 -38.96 6.09
CA ILE A 4 -10.34 -39.57 6.91
C ILE A 4 -10.92 -40.83 7.56
N CYS A 5 -10.24 -41.96 7.41
CA CYS A 5 -10.64 -43.20 8.07
C CYS A 5 -10.44 -43.07 9.59
N PRO A 6 -11.45 -43.34 10.45
CA PRO A 6 -11.32 -43.18 11.89
C PRO A 6 -10.34 -44.17 12.53
N GLU A 7 -10.11 -45.34 11.90
CA GLU A 7 -9.22 -46.38 12.42
C GLU A 7 -7.75 -46.15 12.10
N CYS A 8 -7.43 -45.72 10.87
CA CYS A 8 -6.02 -45.59 10.42
C CYS A 8 -5.57 -44.15 10.15
N LEU A 9 -6.47 -43.18 10.30
CA LEU A 9 -6.23 -41.75 10.13
C LEU A 9 -5.66 -41.32 8.76
N LYS A 10 -5.78 -42.18 7.74
CA LYS A 10 -5.40 -41.83 6.36
C LYS A 10 -6.58 -41.28 5.57
N SER A 11 -6.29 -40.37 4.65
CA SER A 11 -7.27 -39.85 3.70
C SER A 11 -7.60 -40.89 2.64
N VAL A 12 -8.90 -41.07 2.40
CA VAL A 12 -9.45 -42.02 1.43
C VAL A 12 -10.39 -41.26 0.50
N GLU A 13 -10.29 -41.54 -0.79
CA GLU A 13 -11.26 -41.07 -1.79
C GLU A 13 -12.44 -42.04 -1.84
N VAL A 14 -13.61 -41.54 -1.48
CA VAL A 14 -14.87 -42.29 -1.51
C VAL A 14 -15.69 -41.80 -2.70
N PRO A 15 -16.23 -42.70 -3.54
CA PRO A 15 -17.08 -42.32 -4.66
C PRO A 15 -18.39 -41.71 -4.16
N ASP A 16 -18.87 -40.65 -4.82
CA ASP A 16 -20.07 -39.93 -4.39
C ASP A 16 -21.37 -40.76 -4.53
N SER A 17 -21.30 -41.94 -5.17
CA SER A 17 -22.39 -42.92 -5.23
C SER A 17 -22.54 -43.73 -3.94
N ALA A 18 -21.52 -43.74 -3.08
CA ALA A 18 -21.55 -44.44 -1.80
C ALA A 18 -22.04 -43.56 -0.63
N ALA A 19 -22.49 -42.34 -0.92
CA ALA A 19 -23.02 -41.43 0.10
C ALA A 19 -24.23 -42.03 0.81
N GLY A 20 -24.16 -42.13 2.14
CA GLY A 20 -25.18 -42.76 2.98
C GLY A 20 -25.00 -44.27 3.19
N THR A 21 -23.89 -44.85 2.73
CA THR A 21 -23.56 -46.28 2.93
C THR A 21 -22.19 -46.45 3.59
N ASP A 22 -21.92 -47.63 4.15
CA ASP A 22 -20.60 -47.95 4.70
C ASP A 22 -19.68 -48.49 3.60
N VAL A 23 -18.48 -47.92 3.46
CA VAL A 23 -17.46 -48.41 2.51
C VAL A 23 -16.22 -48.93 3.23
N PRO A 24 -15.60 -50.03 2.76
CA PRO A 24 -14.35 -50.51 3.34
C PRO A 24 -13.18 -49.60 2.99
N CYS A 25 -12.35 -49.27 3.98
CA CYS A 25 -11.12 -48.52 3.80
C CYS A 25 -10.13 -49.33 2.93
N PRO A 26 -9.59 -48.78 1.83
CA PRO A 26 -8.64 -49.50 0.98
C PRO A 26 -7.28 -49.74 1.64
N VAL A 27 -6.99 -49.07 2.77
CA VAL A 27 -5.72 -49.23 3.48
C VAL A 27 -5.79 -50.27 4.60
N CYS A 28 -6.85 -50.25 5.42
CA CYS A 28 -6.95 -51.12 6.60
C CYS A 28 -8.15 -52.06 6.60
N GLY A 29 -9.06 -51.97 5.62
CA GLY A 29 -10.25 -52.82 5.52
C GLY A 29 -11.41 -52.45 6.46
N ALA A 30 -11.23 -51.51 7.39
CA ALA A 30 -12.28 -51.07 8.31
C ALA A 30 -13.44 -50.37 7.57
N LYS A 31 -14.68 -50.55 8.02
CA LYS A 31 -15.86 -49.88 7.45
C LYS A 31 -15.89 -48.41 7.86
N ILE A 32 -16.11 -47.52 6.90
CA ILE A 32 -16.21 -46.07 7.10
C ILE A 32 -17.64 -45.64 6.75
N PRO A 33 -18.38 -45.00 7.69
CA PRO A 33 -19.71 -44.47 7.40
C PRO A 33 -19.59 -43.22 6.53
N VAL A 34 -20.13 -43.27 5.32
CA VAL A 34 -20.11 -42.13 4.39
C VAL A 34 -21.35 -41.27 4.64
N PRO A 35 -21.23 -40.02 5.11
CA PRO A 35 -22.36 -39.09 5.20
C PRO A 35 -23.21 -39.08 3.92
N GLY A 36 -24.53 -39.10 4.10
CA GLY A 36 -25.49 -38.99 3.01
C GLY A 36 -25.29 -37.69 2.22
N ARG A 37 -25.65 -37.71 0.93
CA ARG A 37 -25.68 -36.47 0.14
C ARG A 37 -26.64 -35.50 0.80
N TYR A 38 -26.11 -34.35 1.23
CA TYR A 38 -26.95 -33.25 1.66
C TYR A 38 -27.68 -32.70 0.42
N SER A 39 -28.93 -33.13 0.25
CA SER A 39 -29.87 -32.49 -0.68
C SER A 39 -30.70 -31.52 0.15
N PRO A 40 -30.41 -30.21 0.14
CA PRO A 40 -31.28 -29.25 0.80
C PRO A 40 -32.66 -29.32 0.14
N ALA A 41 -33.60 -29.96 0.82
CA ALA A 41 -35.01 -29.84 0.48
C ALA A 41 -35.41 -28.41 0.84
N VAL A 42 -35.29 -27.50 -0.13
CA VAL A 42 -35.90 -26.18 -0.03
C VAL A 42 -37.40 -26.41 -0.03
N ALA A 43 -37.99 -26.41 1.16
CA ALA A 43 -39.43 -26.42 1.31
C ALA A 43 -39.96 -25.16 0.60
N VAL A 44 -40.54 -25.34 -0.58
CA VAL A 44 -41.31 -24.30 -1.26
C VAL A 44 -42.45 -23.95 -0.29
N PRO A 45 -42.49 -22.71 0.26
CA PRO A 45 -43.57 -22.32 1.14
C PRO A 45 -44.90 -22.53 0.42
N PRO A 46 -45.93 -23.07 1.09
CA PRO A 46 -47.26 -23.10 0.51
C PRO A 46 -47.63 -21.67 0.08
N PRO A 47 -48.24 -21.49 -1.10
CA PRO A 47 -48.63 -20.18 -1.58
C PRO A 47 -49.52 -19.52 -0.52
N ALA A 48 -49.04 -18.42 0.05
CA ALA A 48 -49.82 -17.63 0.99
C ALA A 48 -51.14 -17.23 0.31
N ALA A 49 -52.26 -17.57 0.93
CA ALA A 49 -53.56 -17.08 0.52
C ALA A 49 -53.51 -15.55 0.56
N ASN A 50 -53.69 -14.95 -0.61
CA ASN A 50 -53.51 -13.53 -0.83
C ASN A 50 -54.79 -12.79 -0.40
N ASP A 51 -55.06 -12.76 0.91
CA ASP A 51 -56.14 -11.95 1.51
C ASP A 51 -55.70 -10.50 1.73
N ALA A 52 -54.93 -9.95 0.79
CA ALA A 52 -54.61 -8.54 0.79
C ALA A 52 -55.84 -7.74 0.31
N PRO A 53 -56.35 -6.77 1.09
CA PRO A 53 -57.40 -5.89 0.63
C PRO A 53 -56.98 -5.18 -0.67
N PRO A 54 -57.91 -4.94 -1.61
CA PRO A 54 -57.59 -4.33 -2.89
C PRO A 54 -56.83 -3.01 -2.65
N PRO A 55 -55.66 -2.81 -3.28
CA PRO A 55 -54.90 -1.59 -3.11
C PRO A 55 -55.75 -0.39 -3.54
N PRO A 56 -55.65 0.75 -2.83
CA PRO A 56 -56.37 1.96 -3.21
C PRO A 56 -56.03 2.33 -4.67
N PRO A 57 -57.01 2.74 -5.48
CA PRO A 57 -56.77 3.14 -6.86
C PRO A 57 -55.79 4.31 -6.92
N GLY A 58 -54.58 4.10 -7.46
CA GLY A 58 -53.68 5.20 -7.81
C GLY A 58 -52.19 5.07 -7.49
N LEU A 59 -51.72 4.00 -6.85
CA LEU A 59 -50.28 3.83 -6.54
C LEU A 59 -49.77 2.49 -7.04
N ILE A 60 -49.59 2.36 -8.36
CA ILE A 60 -48.80 1.26 -8.94
C ILE A 60 -47.34 1.68 -8.78
N PRO A 61 -46.53 0.99 -7.93
CA PRO A 61 -45.09 1.20 -7.94
C PRO A 61 -44.61 0.90 -9.37
N PRO A 62 -43.79 1.78 -9.99
CA PRO A 62 -43.25 1.49 -11.32
C PRO A 62 -42.59 0.12 -11.27
N ALA A 63 -43.00 -0.77 -12.18
CA ALA A 63 -42.50 -2.13 -12.27
C ALA A 63 -40.97 -2.09 -12.16
N SER A 64 -40.41 -2.79 -11.17
CA SER A 64 -38.97 -2.89 -10.97
C SER A 64 -38.34 -3.28 -12.29
N ALA A 65 -37.64 -2.32 -12.91
CA ALA A 65 -36.99 -2.52 -14.19
C ALA A 65 -36.08 -3.74 -14.03
N SER A 66 -36.30 -4.77 -14.86
CA SER A 66 -35.39 -5.92 -14.90
C SER A 66 -33.97 -5.39 -15.07
N PRO A 67 -32.98 -5.90 -14.31
CA PRO A 67 -31.60 -5.45 -14.45
C PRO A 67 -31.22 -5.59 -15.92
N LEU A 68 -30.89 -4.45 -16.55
CA LEU A 68 -30.46 -4.42 -17.94
C LEU A 68 -29.37 -5.49 -18.11
N PRO A 69 -29.45 -6.33 -19.16
CA PRO A 69 -28.39 -7.27 -19.48
C PRO A 69 -27.07 -6.50 -19.48
N GLY A 70 -26.13 -6.91 -18.63
CA GLY A 70 -24.80 -6.31 -18.62
C GLY A 70 -24.24 -6.31 -20.04
N PRO A 71 -23.50 -5.26 -20.45
CA PRO A 71 -22.99 -5.15 -21.82
C PRO A 71 -22.28 -6.45 -22.19
N ALA A 72 -22.72 -7.07 -23.28
CA ALA A 72 -22.13 -8.30 -23.79
C ALA A 72 -20.63 -8.07 -23.97
N VAL A 73 -19.81 -8.81 -23.21
CA VAL A 73 -18.36 -8.73 -23.32
C VAL A 73 -18.02 -9.25 -24.71
N THR A 74 -17.69 -8.34 -25.63
CA THR A 74 -17.23 -8.73 -26.96
C THR A 74 -15.92 -9.50 -26.75
N PRO A 75 -15.87 -10.80 -27.13
CA PRO A 75 -14.63 -11.55 -26.99
C PRO A 75 -13.57 -10.84 -27.82
N TYR A 76 -12.40 -10.64 -27.22
CA TYR A 76 -11.25 -10.09 -27.93
C TYR A 76 -11.03 -10.88 -29.22
N PRO A 77 -10.78 -10.22 -30.37
CA PRO A 77 -10.55 -10.92 -31.62
C PRO A 77 -9.45 -11.96 -31.40
N ALA A 78 -9.78 -13.23 -31.63
CA ALA A 78 -8.82 -14.31 -31.55
C ALA A 78 -7.72 -14.03 -32.57
N ILE A 79 -6.50 -13.79 -32.09
CA ILE A 79 -5.34 -13.56 -32.96
C ILE A 79 -5.00 -14.92 -33.57
N THR A 80 -5.19 -15.08 -34.88
CA THR A 80 -5.11 -16.34 -35.62
C THR A 80 -3.67 -16.80 -35.92
N GLY A 81 -2.72 -16.56 -35.02
CA GLY A 81 -1.33 -17.04 -35.19
C GLY A 81 -0.93 -18.04 -34.10
N ASP A 82 -0.12 -19.04 -34.45
CA ASP A 82 0.37 -20.12 -33.56
C ASP A 82 1.25 -19.67 -32.36
N GLY A 83 1.24 -18.38 -32.00
CA GLY A 83 1.99 -17.85 -30.87
C GLY A 83 1.27 -18.08 -29.54
N LYS A 84 2.01 -18.35 -28.47
CA LYS A 84 1.45 -18.37 -27.11
C LYS A 84 1.42 -16.95 -26.57
N ASP A 85 0.23 -16.47 -26.22
CA ASP A 85 0.05 -15.16 -25.60
C ASP A 85 0.00 -15.29 -24.08
N VAL A 86 1.04 -14.80 -23.38
CA VAL A 86 0.99 -14.61 -21.94
C VAL A 86 0.72 -13.13 -21.68
N GLY A 87 -0.39 -12.81 -21.00
CA GLY A 87 -0.74 -11.41 -20.76
C GLY A 87 -1.44 -11.16 -19.44
N VAL A 88 -1.22 -9.96 -18.92
CA VAL A 88 -1.85 -9.44 -17.71
C VAL A 88 -2.91 -8.43 -18.14
N THR A 89 -4.17 -8.73 -17.82
CA THR A 89 -5.28 -7.78 -17.99
C THR A 89 -5.35 -6.91 -16.75
N LEU A 90 -5.27 -5.60 -16.93
CA LEU A 90 -5.38 -4.68 -15.81
C LEU A 90 -6.86 -4.49 -15.45
N THR A 91 -7.36 -5.33 -14.56
CA THR A 91 -8.75 -5.26 -14.10
C THR A 91 -8.93 -4.11 -13.10
N PRO A 92 -10.06 -3.37 -13.14
CA PRO A 92 -10.34 -2.32 -12.17
C PRO A 92 -10.25 -2.82 -10.73
N ALA A 93 -10.73 -4.05 -10.47
CA ALA A 93 -10.67 -4.68 -9.16
C ALA A 93 -9.23 -4.73 -8.60
N VAL A 94 -8.22 -5.07 -9.40
CA VAL A 94 -6.83 -5.09 -8.93
C VAL A 94 -6.34 -3.67 -8.66
N VAL A 95 -6.54 -2.75 -9.61
CA VAL A 95 -6.11 -1.34 -9.48
C VAL A 95 -6.71 -0.68 -8.25
N GLU A 96 -7.95 -1.04 -7.93
CA GLU A 96 -8.67 -0.56 -6.76
C GLU A 96 -8.00 -0.92 -5.44
N TRP A 97 -7.37 -2.09 -5.34
CA TRP A 97 -6.66 -2.53 -4.13
C TRP A 97 -5.24 -1.98 -4.04
N ILE A 98 -4.59 -1.65 -5.16
CA ILE A 98 -3.20 -1.14 -5.17
C ILE A 98 -3.07 0.12 -4.31
N VAL A 99 -4.03 1.04 -4.40
CA VAL A 99 -3.96 2.33 -3.70
C VAL A 99 -4.00 2.19 -2.17
N PRO A 100 -5.03 1.58 -1.54
CA PRO A 100 -5.05 1.44 -0.08
C PRO A 100 -3.92 0.55 0.45
N VAL A 101 -3.60 -0.55 -0.25
CA VAL A 101 -2.50 -1.45 0.16
C VAL A 101 -1.15 -0.75 0.04
N GLY A 102 -0.92 -0.03 -1.07
CA GLY A 102 0.31 0.71 -1.32
C GLY A 102 0.52 1.85 -0.33
N LEU A 103 -0.52 2.63 -0.01
CA LEU A 103 -0.45 3.67 1.03
C LEU A 103 -0.20 3.09 2.42
N THR A 104 -0.82 1.94 2.74
CA THR A 104 -0.57 1.23 4.00
C THR A 104 0.86 0.74 4.07
N LEU A 105 1.39 0.18 2.98
CA LEU A 105 2.79 -0.23 2.89
C LEU A 105 3.74 0.96 3.07
N ILE A 106 3.48 2.09 2.42
CA ILE A 106 4.26 3.33 2.59
C ILE A 106 4.26 3.74 4.07
N PHE A 107 3.09 3.75 4.72
CA PHE A 107 2.98 4.06 6.14
C PHE A 107 3.80 3.10 7.00
N VAL A 108 3.73 1.79 6.76
CA VAL A 108 4.57 0.81 7.46
C VAL A 108 6.06 1.06 7.22
N LEU A 109 6.45 1.43 6.00
CA LEU A 109 7.83 1.74 5.64
C LEU A 109 8.38 2.98 6.37
N THR A 110 7.53 3.88 6.90
CA THR A 110 7.98 5.03 7.70
C THR A 110 8.68 4.65 9.01
N PHE A 111 8.40 3.45 9.54
CA PHE A 111 9.00 2.95 10.78
C PHE A 111 10.38 2.31 10.56
N PHE A 112 10.78 2.08 9.31
CA PHE A 112 12.08 1.49 8.99
C PHE A 112 13.14 2.57 8.80
N THR A 113 14.40 2.23 9.04
CA THR A 113 15.54 3.14 8.83
C THR A 113 15.59 3.57 7.37
N TRP A 114 15.55 4.87 7.10
CA TRP A 114 15.65 5.44 5.75
C TRP A 114 17.08 5.86 5.43
N VAL A 115 17.79 6.40 6.41
CA VAL A 115 19.21 6.77 6.30
C VAL A 115 19.99 6.21 7.48
N GLY A 116 21.22 5.78 7.23
CA GLY A 116 22.15 5.40 8.30
C GLY A 116 23.58 5.82 8.01
N ALA A 117 24.38 5.91 9.06
CA ALA A 117 25.83 6.10 9.02
C ALA A 117 26.52 4.76 9.31
N TYR A 118 27.39 4.32 8.37
CA TYR A 118 27.99 2.98 8.36
C TYR A 118 29.53 3.00 8.35
N PRO A 119 30.21 3.68 9.30
CA PRO A 119 31.67 3.66 9.35
C PRO A 119 32.19 2.22 9.49
N GLY A 120 33.11 1.82 8.60
CA GLY A 120 33.63 0.45 8.57
C GLY A 120 32.57 -0.61 8.26
N GLY A 121 31.42 -0.24 7.68
CA GLY A 121 30.33 -1.16 7.35
C GLY A 121 29.38 -1.48 8.51
N HIS A 122 29.56 -0.87 9.69
CA HIS A 122 28.71 -1.09 10.85
C HIS A 122 27.77 0.10 11.08
N ARG A 123 26.47 -0.17 11.27
CA ARG A 123 25.46 0.85 11.55
C ARG A 123 25.69 1.48 12.94
N LEU A 124 26.18 2.72 12.96
CA LEU A 124 26.33 3.49 14.21
C LEU A 124 25.10 4.33 14.51
N PHE A 125 24.66 5.08 13.50
CA PHE A 125 23.53 5.99 13.59
C PHE A 125 22.51 5.62 12.51
N ALA A 126 21.23 5.75 12.85
CA ALA A 126 20.11 5.47 11.97
C ALA A 126 19.03 6.54 12.17
N GLN A 127 18.28 6.81 11.10
CA GLN A 127 17.13 7.69 11.15
C GLN A 127 16.01 7.12 10.28
N ASN A 128 14.83 6.95 10.86
CA ASN A 128 13.58 6.68 10.14
C ASN A 128 12.76 7.99 9.97
N ALA A 129 11.59 7.94 9.33
CA ALA A 129 10.77 9.13 9.09
C ALA A 129 10.31 9.83 10.37
N TRP A 130 10.02 9.07 11.43
CA TRP A 130 9.62 9.58 12.74
C TRP A 130 10.80 10.19 13.49
N ASP A 131 11.97 9.56 13.43
CA ASP A 131 13.20 10.11 13.99
C ASP A 131 13.53 11.46 13.33
N THR A 132 13.39 11.56 12.00
CA THR A 132 13.55 12.83 11.28
C THR A 132 12.54 13.89 11.74
N LEU A 133 11.28 13.50 11.97
CA LEU A 133 10.25 14.39 12.49
C LEU A 133 10.64 14.97 13.87
N PHE A 134 11.09 14.12 14.79
CA PHE A 134 11.40 14.51 16.17
C PHE A 134 12.85 14.94 16.40
N ARG A 135 13.65 15.06 15.33
CA ARG A 135 15.10 15.36 15.39
C ARG A 135 15.88 14.34 16.21
N GLU A 136 15.40 13.12 16.25
CA GLU A 136 16.08 12.03 16.90
C GLU A 136 17.05 11.36 15.92
N ILE A 137 18.12 10.82 16.47
CA ILE A 137 19.04 9.92 15.79
C ILE A 137 19.05 8.67 16.65
N SER A 138 18.65 7.54 16.08
CA SER A 138 18.63 6.26 16.76
C SER A 138 20.07 5.71 16.83
N PRO A 139 20.71 5.67 18.01
CA PRO A 139 22.02 5.06 18.17
C PRO A 139 21.86 3.54 18.25
N ASN A 140 22.81 2.80 17.68
CA ASN A 140 22.79 1.33 17.76
C ASN A 140 23.96 0.80 18.61
N MET A 141 25.19 0.90 18.09
CA MET A 141 26.41 0.45 18.78
C MET A 141 27.47 1.55 18.76
N VAL A 142 27.18 2.69 19.38
CA VAL A 142 28.10 3.83 19.41
C VAL A 142 29.25 3.53 20.38
N PRO A 143 30.51 3.44 19.92
CA PRO A 143 31.65 3.29 20.82
C PRO A 143 31.71 4.46 21.80
N VAL A 144 32.21 4.23 23.02
CA VAL A 144 32.35 5.30 24.04
C VAL A 144 33.11 6.51 23.50
N THR A 145 34.06 6.28 22.59
CA THR A 145 34.85 7.32 21.92
C THR A 145 34.06 8.24 20.99
N MET A 146 32.83 7.87 20.60
CA MET A 146 31.98 8.66 19.70
C MET A 146 30.77 9.32 20.39
N LYS A 147 30.66 9.23 21.72
CA LYS A 147 29.54 9.86 22.46
C LYS A 147 29.49 11.38 22.31
N ASP A 148 30.66 12.02 22.27
CA ASP A 148 30.75 13.46 22.05
C ASP A 148 30.30 13.84 20.63
N GLU A 149 30.62 12.99 19.65
CA GLU A 149 30.19 13.16 18.26
C GLU A 149 28.68 12.96 18.14
N GLU A 150 28.11 11.94 18.79
CA GLU A 150 26.67 11.71 18.84
C GLU A 150 25.93 12.93 19.39
N THR A 151 26.39 13.49 20.50
CA THR A 151 25.77 14.66 21.13
C THR A 151 25.78 15.87 20.19
N LYS A 152 26.91 16.10 19.50
CA LYS A 152 27.04 17.16 18.50
C LYS A 152 26.15 16.92 17.29
N LEU A 153 26.12 15.70 16.75
CA LEU A 153 25.26 15.34 15.62
C LEU A 153 23.77 15.51 15.95
N ARG A 154 23.33 15.13 17.15
CA ARG A 154 21.94 15.36 17.61
C ARG A 154 21.62 16.85 17.71
N ALA A 155 22.55 17.68 18.19
CA ALA A 155 22.36 19.13 18.24
C ALA A 155 22.27 19.77 16.85
N LEU A 156 22.93 19.17 15.85
CA LEU A 156 22.92 19.61 14.45
C LEU A 156 21.82 18.96 13.60
N ALA A 157 21.14 17.92 14.11
CA ALA A 157 20.00 17.28 13.45
C ALA A 157 18.89 18.31 13.26
N GLY A 158 18.84 18.81 12.03
CA GLY A 158 18.16 20.04 11.66
C GLY A 158 16.64 19.94 11.55
N ARG A 159 16.07 21.08 11.16
CA ARG A 159 14.66 21.47 11.21
C ARG A 159 13.88 20.89 10.00
N ASP A 160 13.88 19.57 9.81
CA ASP A 160 13.14 18.92 8.71
C ASP A 160 11.64 18.76 9.02
N TRP A 161 11.25 19.07 10.25
CA TRP A 161 9.86 19.17 10.72
C TRP A 161 8.89 19.86 9.74
N PRO A 162 9.20 21.01 9.10
CA PRO A 162 8.27 21.68 8.18
C PRO A 162 7.93 20.86 6.93
N VAL A 163 8.75 19.88 6.56
CA VAL A 163 8.49 18.97 5.42
C VAL A 163 7.91 17.65 5.95
N MET A 164 8.52 17.07 6.98
CA MET A 164 8.13 15.76 7.50
C MET A 164 6.79 15.75 8.24
N LEU A 165 6.43 16.82 8.97
CA LEU A 165 5.13 16.90 9.63
C LEU A 165 3.96 16.87 8.64
N PRO A 166 3.87 17.80 7.66
CA PRO A 166 2.77 17.76 6.72
C PRO A 166 2.79 16.47 5.88
N TYR A 167 3.96 15.94 5.55
CA TYR A 167 4.07 14.63 4.90
C TYR A 167 3.40 13.51 5.71
N LEU A 168 3.75 13.33 6.99
CA LEU A 168 3.19 12.25 7.81
C LEU A 168 1.69 12.44 8.08
N VAL A 169 1.25 13.68 8.31
CA VAL A 169 -0.18 13.98 8.50
C VAL A 169 -0.97 13.67 7.22
N LEU A 170 -0.49 14.11 6.05
CA LEU A 170 -1.14 13.82 4.77
C LEU A 170 -1.12 12.32 4.47
N LEU A 171 -0.08 11.59 4.86
CA LEU A 171 0.01 10.15 4.66
C LEU A 171 -1.06 9.43 5.47
N ILE A 172 -1.21 9.78 6.75
CA ILE A 172 -2.25 9.21 7.62
C ILE A 172 -3.64 9.51 7.04
N VAL A 173 -3.91 10.77 6.66
CA VAL A 173 -5.19 11.16 6.05
C VAL A 173 -5.45 10.39 4.75
N SER A 174 -4.42 10.22 3.91
CA SER A 174 -4.53 9.49 2.64
C SER A 174 -4.81 8.01 2.85
N VAL A 175 -4.16 7.37 3.84
CA VAL A 175 -4.43 5.98 4.23
C VAL A 175 -5.87 5.82 4.69
N LEU A 176 -6.34 6.69 5.60
CA LEU A 176 -7.71 6.65 6.10
C LEU A 176 -8.74 6.89 4.99
N LEU A 177 -8.49 7.85 4.09
CA LEU A 177 -9.38 8.13 2.96
C LEU A 177 -9.41 6.96 1.97
N ALA A 178 -8.27 6.34 1.67
CA ALA A 178 -8.18 5.20 0.75
C ALA A 178 -8.93 3.97 1.29
N TRP A 179 -8.84 3.69 2.59
CA TRP A 179 -9.62 2.63 3.23
C TRP A 179 -11.10 3.01 3.37
N GLY A 180 -11.41 4.26 3.70
CA GLY A 180 -12.78 4.77 3.73
C GLY A 180 -13.49 4.59 2.39
N GLU A 181 -12.80 4.84 1.28
CA GLU A 181 -13.32 4.59 -0.08
C GLU A 181 -13.70 3.12 -0.30
N LYS A 182 -13.00 2.18 0.33
CA LYS A 182 -13.28 0.74 0.20
C LYS A 182 -14.50 0.30 0.99
N PHE A 183 -14.71 0.88 2.16
CA PHE A 183 -15.79 0.49 3.06
C PHE A 183 -17.08 1.31 2.87
N VAL A 184 -16.97 2.50 2.28
CA VAL A 184 -18.09 3.44 2.13
C VAL A 184 -18.31 3.76 0.66
N HIS A 185 -19.15 2.96 -0.01
CA HIS A 185 -19.45 3.17 -1.43
C HIS A 185 -20.29 4.43 -1.67
N GLU A 186 -21.33 4.62 -0.86
CA GLU A 186 -22.23 5.76 -0.91
C GLU A 186 -22.44 6.33 0.49
N ILE A 187 -22.40 7.66 0.59
CA ILE A 187 -22.72 8.39 1.81
C ILE A 187 -24.12 8.93 1.63
N ASP A 188 -25.09 8.33 2.31
CA ASP A 188 -26.47 8.84 2.33
C ASP A 188 -26.50 10.15 3.13
N PRO A 189 -26.82 11.31 2.51
CA PRO A 189 -26.89 12.60 3.20
C PRO A 189 -27.81 12.61 4.42
N VAL A 190 -28.81 11.73 4.47
CA VAL A 190 -29.77 11.64 5.58
C VAL A 190 -29.15 10.98 6.83
N THR A 191 -28.18 10.09 6.64
CA THR A 191 -27.55 9.33 7.73
C THR A 191 -26.37 10.06 8.39
N VAL A 192 -25.82 11.08 7.73
CA VAL A 192 -24.61 11.76 8.20
C VAL A 192 -24.98 12.80 9.28
N PRO A 193 -24.32 12.77 10.46
CA PRO A 193 -24.53 13.79 11.49
C PRO A 193 -24.28 15.20 10.97
N GLY A 194 -25.05 16.19 11.42
CA GLY A 194 -24.99 17.58 10.97
C GLY A 194 -23.57 18.18 10.84
N PRO A 195 -22.65 17.99 11.82
CA PRO A 195 -21.27 18.47 11.72
C PRO A 195 -20.44 17.86 10.56
N LEU A 196 -20.84 16.70 10.06
CA LEU A 196 -20.18 15.96 8.98
C LEU A 196 -20.93 16.04 7.64
N ALA A 197 -22.04 16.78 7.55
CA ALA A 197 -22.86 16.87 6.34
C ALA A 197 -22.07 17.40 5.11
N TRP A 198 -20.96 18.10 5.32
CA TRP A 198 -20.05 18.50 4.24
C TRP A 198 -19.41 17.31 3.52
N LEU A 199 -19.28 16.16 4.18
CA LEU A 199 -18.63 14.97 3.64
C LEU A 199 -19.41 14.42 2.44
N SER A 200 -20.75 14.47 2.45
CA SER A 200 -21.58 14.03 1.31
C SER A 200 -21.35 14.86 0.05
N LYS A 201 -21.00 16.15 0.20
CA LYS A 201 -20.64 17.04 -0.93
C LYS A 201 -19.23 16.76 -1.47
N VAL A 202 -18.31 16.36 -0.60
CA VAL A 202 -16.90 16.13 -0.94
C VAL A 202 -16.62 14.71 -1.42
N TRP A 203 -17.38 13.72 -0.93
CA TRP A 203 -17.20 12.29 -1.27
C TRP A 203 -17.24 11.95 -2.77
N PRO A 204 -18.05 12.62 -3.62
CA PRO A 204 -18.00 12.40 -5.07
C PRO A 204 -16.63 12.75 -5.67
N GLN A 205 -15.89 13.67 -5.06
CA GLN A 205 -14.55 14.09 -5.48
C GLN A 205 -13.43 13.26 -4.84
N ARG A 206 -13.74 12.20 -4.09
CA ARG A 206 -12.75 11.42 -3.32
C ARG A 206 -11.55 10.94 -4.14
N PHE A 207 -11.75 10.55 -5.40
CA PHE A 207 -10.63 10.10 -6.27
C PHE A 207 -9.71 11.24 -6.67
N LEU A 208 -10.27 12.41 -6.99
CA LEU A 208 -9.48 13.60 -7.30
C LEU A 208 -8.70 14.06 -6.06
N ILE A 209 -9.36 14.08 -4.90
CA ILE A 209 -8.73 14.42 -3.62
C ILE A 209 -7.57 13.47 -3.33
N LEU A 210 -7.80 12.16 -3.44
CA LEU A 210 -6.76 11.16 -3.20
C LEU A 210 -5.60 11.28 -4.20
N ALA A 211 -5.88 11.60 -5.47
CA ALA A 211 -4.85 11.86 -6.48
C ALA A 211 -3.98 13.07 -6.12
N VAL A 212 -4.60 14.18 -5.73
CA VAL A 212 -3.90 15.39 -5.30
C VAL A 212 -3.07 15.12 -4.04
N LEU A 213 -3.65 14.46 -3.03
CA LEU A 213 -2.95 14.11 -1.81
C LEU A 213 -1.72 13.23 -2.08
N CYS A 214 -1.86 12.18 -2.89
CA CYS A 214 -0.73 11.31 -3.23
C CYS A 214 0.33 12.02 -4.07
N GLY A 215 -0.07 12.92 -4.97
CA GLY A 215 0.86 13.77 -5.72
C GLY A 215 1.66 14.71 -4.83
N VAL A 216 0.99 15.35 -3.85
CA VAL A 216 1.65 16.20 -2.85
C VAL A 216 2.58 15.39 -1.95
N LEU A 217 2.17 14.19 -1.52
CA LEU A 217 3.03 13.27 -0.75
C LEU A 217 4.31 12.90 -1.50
N LEU A 218 4.18 12.52 -2.78
CA LEU A 218 5.35 12.26 -3.63
C LEU A 218 6.22 13.52 -3.79
N GLY A 219 5.60 14.68 -3.93
CA GLY A 219 6.29 15.97 -3.99
C GLY A 219 7.10 16.27 -2.72
N PHE A 220 6.53 16.05 -1.53
CA PHE A 220 7.26 16.18 -0.27
C PHE A 220 8.40 15.18 -0.15
N PHE A 221 8.19 13.93 -0.58
CA PHE A 221 9.23 12.91 -0.55
C PHE A 221 10.42 13.29 -1.46
N VAL A 222 10.16 13.80 -2.67
CA VAL A 222 11.19 14.30 -3.58
C VAL A 222 11.87 15.55 -3.04
N LEU A 223 11.12 16.44 -2.38
CA LEU A 223 11.71 17.60 -1.72
C LEU A 223 12.70 17.15 -0.63
N GLU A 224 12.33 16.16 0.19
CA GLU A 224 13.22 15.58 1.21
C GLU A 224 14.46 14.92 0.58
N MET A 225 14.31 14.19 -0.54
CA MET A 225 15.45 13.67 -1.33
C MET A 225 16.45 14.76 -1.70
N THR A 226 15.96 15.93 -2.11
CA THR A 226 16.82 17.03 -2.57
C THR A 226 17.47 17.82 -1.45
N ARG A 227 16.81 17.94 -0.29
CA ARG A 227 17.34 18.64 0.87
C ARG A 227 18.33 17.77 1.66
N GLY A 228 18.12 16.45 1.63
CA GLY A 228 18.83 15.48 2.45
C GLY A 228 18.20 15.36 3.83
N PHE A 229 18.36 14.20 4.44
CA PHE A 229 17.79 13.93 5.77
C PHE A 229 18.53 14.65 6.89
N GLY A 230 17.88 14.79 8.05
CA GLY A 230 18.47 15.41 9.24
C GLY A 230 19.83 14.85 9.62
N LEU A 231 20.02 13.52 9.52
CA LEU A 231 21.33 12.89 9.76
C LEU A 231 22.38 13.27 8.70
N GLU A 232 22.02 13.31 7.42
CA GLU A 232 22.93 13.70 6.32
C GLU A 232 23.37 15.16 6.48
N THR A 233 22.40 16.02 6.78
CA THR A 233 22.61 17.45 7.02
C THR A 233 23.45 17.67 8.28
N ALA A 234 23.18 16.94 9.36
CA ALA A 234 23.96 17.02 10.60
C ALA A 234 25.42 16.63 10.39
N VAL A 235 25.68 15.53 9.66
CA VAL A 235 27.04 15.09 9.33
C VAL A 235 27.77 16.12 8.47
N ARG A 236 27.09 16.70 7.47
CA ARG A 236 27.66 17.75 6.62
C ARG A 236 28.01 19.00 7.44
N GLN A 237 27.11 19.46 8.29
CA GLN A 237 27.34 20.61 9.16
C GLN A 237 28.44 20.35 10.18
N TYR A 238 28.48 19.15 10.77
CA TYR A 238 29.53 18.74 11.69
C TYR A 238 30.91 18.79 11.04
N ALA A 239 31.05 18.25 9.83
CA ALA A 239 32.30 18.29 9.08
C ALA A 239 32.74 19.73 8.76
N VAL A 240 31.80 20.60 8.39
CA VAL A 240 32.08 22.03 8.14
C VAL A 240 32.54 22.74 9.42
N GLN A 241 31.83 22.55 10.53
CA GLN A 241 32.19 23.17 11.82
C GLN A 241 33.56 22.70 12.32
N LYS A 242 33.91 21.43 12.10
CA LYS A 242 35.20 20.86 12.52
C LYS A 242 36.40 21.54 11.87
N TYR A 243 36.26 22.02 10.63
CA TYR A 243 37.33 22.67 9.86
C TYR A 243 37.06 24.16 9.57
N GLU A 244 36.15 24.78 10.31
CA GLU A 244 35.79 26.19 10.10
C GLU A 244 37.00 27.12 10.31
N THR A 245 37.83 26.85 11.32
CA THR A 245 39.05 27.61 11.59
C THR A 245 40.08 27.46 10.47
N ASP A 246 40.27 26.24 9.97
CA ASP A 246 41.17 25.97 8.85
C ASP A 246 40.67 26.66 7.57
N ALA A 247 39.35 26.66 7.35
CA ALA A 247 38.73 27.32 6.20
C ALA A 247 38.90 28.86 6.26
N ALA A 248 38.77 29.44 7.45
CA ALA A 248 38.96 30.88 7.66
C ALA A 248 40.43 31.32 7.52
N ALA A 249 41.38 30.44 7.86
CA ALA A 249 42.81 30.70 7.75
C ALA A 249 43.40 30.41 6.35
N ALA A 250 42.62 29.81 5.44
CA ALA A 250 43.08 29.46 4.10
C ALA A 250 43.02 30.67 3.15
N ASP A 251 44.18 31.27 2.89
CA ASP A 251 44.29 32.47 2.04
C ASP A 251 44.37 32.12 0.55
N THR A 252 44.98 30.97 0.23
CA THR A 252 45.18 30.53 -1.16
C THR A 252 44.09 29.59 -1.66
N GLN A 253 43.90 29.52 -2.98
CA GLN A 253 42.96 28.56 -3.57
C GLN A 253 43.38 27.11 -3.30
N LEU A 254 44.69 26.83 -3.24
CA LEU A 254 45.20 25.49 -2.94
C LEU A 254 44.87 25.07 -1.51
N GLU A 255 45.03 25.96 -0.53
CA GLU A 255 44.65 25.70 0.86
C GLU A 255 43.13 25.51 1.00
N LYS A 256 42.32 26.31 0.32
CA LYS A 256 40.86 26.13 0.30
C LYS A 256 40.46 24.76 -0.23
N VAL A 257 41.09 24.29 -1.31
CA VAL A 257 40.89 22.93 -1.83
C VAL A 257 41.34 21.88 -0.82
N ALA A 258 42.47 22.08 -0.15
CA ALA A 258 42.95 21.15 0.89
C ALA A 258 41.95 21.05 2.07
N VAL A 259 41.38 22.17 2.51
CA VAL A 259 40.33 22.17 3.54
C VAL A 259 39.06 21.47 3.05
N GLN A 260 38.64 21.70 1.81
CA GLN A 260 37.50 20.99 1.22
C GLN A 260 37.72 19.47 1.18
N VAL A 261 38.93 19.01 0.84
CA VAL A 261 39.30 17.60 0.87
C VAL A 261 39.23 17.03 2.30
N LYS A 262 39.72 17.78 3.31
CA LYS A 262 39.59 17.37 4.73
C LYS A 262 38.13 17.26 5.16
N THR A 263 37.30 18.27 4.85
CA THR A 263 35.86 18.28 5.15
C THR A 263 35.14 17.10 4.47
N GLY A 264 35.46 16.85 3.19
CA GLY A 264 34.92 15.70 2.45
C GLY A 264 35.35 14.36 3.04
N GLY A 265 36.62 14.23 3.47
CA GLY A 265 37.12 13.05 4.17
C GLY A 265 36.41 12.79 5.49
N GLU A 266 36.14 13.83 6.26
CA GLU A 266 35.38 13.72 7.52
C GLU A 266 33.92 13.34 7.29
N GLN A 267 33.26 13.91 6.27
CA GLN A 267 31.92 13.46 5.88
C GLN A 267 31.93 11.99 5.44
N GLY A 268 32.94 11.60 4.65
CA GLY A 268 33.15 10.23 4.19
C GLY A 268 33.38 9.23 5.32
N ARG A 269 33.99 9.68 6.43
CA ARG A 269 34.20 8.84 7.63
C ARG A 269 32.91 8.25 8.16
N PHE A 270 31.81 9.00 8.12
CA PHE A 270 30.50 8.51 8.60
C PHE A 270 29.82 7.56 7.62
N ALA A 271 30.26 7.48 6.37
CA ALA A 271 29.70 6.63 5.31
C ALA A 271 28.16 6.66 5.31
N VAL A 272 27.58 7.86 5.22
CA VAL A 272 26.13 8.05 5.26
C VAL A 272 25.51 7.52 3.97
N GLN A 273 24.50 6.66 4.10
CA GLN A 273 23.84 6.00 2.98
C GLN A 273 22.34 5.91 3.21
N THR A 274 21.58 6.04 2.12
CA THR A 274 20.17 5.68 2.09
C THR A 274 20.02 4.16 2.08
N THR A 275 18.94 3.68 2.68
CA THR A 275 18.67 2.24 2.80
C THR A 275 17.78 1.72 1.68
N THR A 276 17.67 0.39 1.57
CA THR A 276 16.68 -0.25 0.68
C THR A 276 15.24 0.09 1.05
N TRP A 277 14.93 0.27 2.34
CA TRP A 277 13.60 0.67 2.81
C TRP A 277 13.17 2.03 2.26
N TYR A 278 14.12 2.96 2.17
CA TYR A 278 13.89 4.26 1.56
C TYR A 278 13.54 4.15 0.07
N ALA A 279 14.32 3.36 -0.68
CA ALA A 279 14.07 3.12 -2.09
C ALA A 279 12.71 2.42 -2.34
N LEU A 280 12.34 1.47 -1.47
CA LEU A 280 11.03 0.81 -1.51
C LEU A 280 9.89 1.81 -1.22
N ALA A 281 10.05 2.70 -0.25
CA ALA A 281 9.07 3.72 0.05
C ALA A 281 8.87 4.64 -1.16
N PHE A 282 9.95 5.12 -1.77
CA PHE A 282 9.89 5.94 -2.98
C PHE A 282 9.16 5.23 -4.13
N LEU A 283 9.56 3.99 -4.44
CA LEU A 283 8.93 3.19 -5.49
C LEU A 283 7.44 2.97 -5.23
N ALA A 284 7.07 2.70 -3.98
CA ALA A 284 5.68 2.54 -3.59
C ALA A 284 4.85 3.82 -3.82
N HIS A 285 5.39 5.02 -3.55
CA HIS A 285 4.70 6.27 -3.88
C HIS A 285 4.45 6.41 -5.37
N VAL A 286 5.47 6.14 -6.20
CA VAL A 286 5.35 6.20 -7.66
C VAL A 286 4.27 5.22 -8.15
N VAL A 287 4.28 3.99 -7.66
CA VAL A 287 3.26 2.98 -8.01
C VAL A 287 1.86 3.41 -7.60
N VAL A 288 1.69 3.96 -6.39
CA VAL A 288 0.39 4.45 -5.91
C VAL A 288 -0.13 5.60 -6.78
N VAL A 289 0.71 6.60 -7.10
CA VAL A 289 0.32 7.72 -7.96
C VAL A 289 -0.08 7.22 -9.35
N LEU A 290 0.72 6.34 -9.95
CA LEU A 290 0.41 5.74 -11.26
C LEU A 290 -0.90 4.93 -11.21
N ALA A 291 -1.14 4.16 -10.15
CA ALA A 291 -2.37 3.39 -9.99
C ALA A 291 -3.61 4.29 -9.91
N ILE A 292 -3.54 5.42 -9.20
CA ILE A 292 -4.64 6.39 -9.13
C ILE A 292 -4.88 7.03 -10.51
N LEU A 293 -3.83 7.44 -11.22
CA LEU A 293 -3.95 8.02 -12.56
C LEU A 293 -4.55 7.01 -13.55
N ILE A 294 -4.12 5.75 -13.50
CA ILE A 294 -4.69 4.69 -14.32
C ILE A 294 -6.17 4.46 -13.96
N ARG A 295 -6.53 4.46 -12.68
CA ARG A 295 -7.93 4.36 -12.24
C ARG A 295 -8.79 5.49 -12.81
N MET A 296 -8.32 6.73 -12.72
CA MET A 296 -9.01 7.90 -13.28
C MET A 296 -9.15 7.80 -14.81
N TRP A 297 -8.11 7.34 -15.49
CA TRP A 297 -8.14 7.12 -16.94
C TRP A 297 -9.12 6.00 -17.34
N LEU A 298 -9.19 4.89 -16.58
CA LEU A 298 -10.16 3.82 -16.80
C LEU A 298 -11.60 4.30 -16.58
N ALA A 299 -11.84 5.11 -15.56
CA ALA A 299 -13.17 5.68 -15.28
C ALA A 299 -13.69 6.56 -16.43
N ASN A 300 -12.79 7.23 -17.15
CA ASN A 300 -13.12 8.06 -18.31
C ASN A 300 -13.34 7.25 -19.61
N ARG A 301 -13.35 5.92 -19.56
CA ARG A 301 -13.51 5.03 -20.73
C ARG A 301 -14.73 4.09 -20.59
N PRO A 302 -15.96 4.61 -20.41
CA PRO A 302 -17.14 3.76 -20.33
C PRO A 302 -17.31 2.94 -21.62
N GLY A 303 -17.57 1.64 -21.47
CA GLY A 303 -17.84 0.71 -22.58
C GLY A 303 -16.62 0.27 -23.41
N LYS A 304 -15.39 0.71 -23.07
CA LYS A 304 -14.17 0.24 -23.75
C LYS A 304 -13.58 -0.96 -23.01
N ALA A 305 -13.03 -1.91 -23.77
CA ALA A 305 -12.37 -3.07 -23.20
C ALA A 305 -11.11 -2.68 -22.39
N TYR A 306 -10.84 -3.41 -21.30
CA TYR A 306 -9.74 -3.11 -20.38
C TYR A 306 -8.37 -3.31 -21.04
N PRO A 307 -7.38 -2.43 -20.78
CA PRO A 307 -6.05 -2.59 -21.34
C PRO A 307 -5.44 -3.94 -20.91
N ARG A 308 -4.87 -4.66 -21.88
CA ARG A 308 -4.15 -5.91 -21.67
C ARG A 308 -2.72 -5.73 -22.14
N LEU A 309 -1.77 -6.04 -21.26
CA LEU A 309 -0.36 -6.17 -21.62
C LEU A 309 -0.15 -7.64 -21.99
N ALA A 310 0.16 -7.92 -23.25
CA ALA A 310 0.43 -9.27 -23.72
C ALA A 310 1.85 -9.35 -24.30
N LEU A 311 2.62 -10.34 -23.85
CA LEU A 311 3.90 -10.73 -24.42
C LEU A 311 3.65 -11.96 -25.30
N ARG A 312 4.10 -11.86 -26.55
CA ARG A 312 4.04 -12.92 -27.54
C ARG A 312 5.45 -13.47 -27.74
N TYR A 313 5.59 -14.79 -27.67
CA TYR A 313 6.85 -15.51 -27.89
C TYR A 313 6.60 -16.86 -28.56
#